data_AF-A0A1F9C3S7-F1
#
_entry.id   AF-A0A1F9C3S7-F1
#
_cell.length_a   1.000
_cell.length_b   1.000
_cell.length_c   1.000
_cell.angle_alpha   90.00
_cell.angle_beta   90.00
_cell.angle_gamma   90.00
#
_symmetry.space_group_name_H-M   'P 1'
#
loop_
_entity.id
_entity.type
_entity.pdbx_description
1 polymer ?
#
loop_
_entity_poly.entity_id
_entity_poly.type
_entity_poly.pdbx_seq_one_letter_code
_entity_poly.pdbx_strand_id
1 'polypeptide(L)'
;MSRRILLLLLTLILVGLFSLPVSAQETGSEPFLLWVKRNFSSWDNPLHSELSVNGKTVNIFTSDTFEPIGEYLKAGWNTITIKTTLQQAANKNNGLIFRLGPAHKTPGNDQWIMEPILWEFRNDTDWTFANGRYSHPLGPDVKEVTLSYRIYNAGLQNEKIKLKAGDFVISGKPTFASWNSPVTATVFVNGTPLNSFLLAKRGIVITPFLKQGKNEIKLISSRVKNSVKNNDIEFEVAGPAEWNVGKGQYQLKSILQFKSMQGWTLDSKTGMLVNRAKPDSESIERVIPFVLKEGPKRGGGE
;
A
#
# COMPACT_ATOMS: atom_id res chain seq x y z
N MET A 1 -52.61 47.62 35.49
CA MET A 1 -53.58 46.78 34.76
C MET A 1 -53.08 46.59 33.33
N SER A 2 -53.21 45.36 32.80
CA SER A 2 -53.07 44.95 31.38
C SER A 2 -51.66 45.03 30.76
N ARG A 3 -50.89 43.94 30.57
CA ARG A 3 -51.01 42.80 29.63
C ARG A 3 -51.19 43.19 28.15
N ARG A 4 -50.16 42.91 27.33
CA ARG A 4 -50.16 42.41 25.92
C ARG A 4 -48.69 42.38 25.45
N ILE A 5 -47.97 41.27 25.60
CA ILE A 5 -47.77 40.20 24.60
C ILE A 5 -47.55 40.74 23.18
N LEU A 6 -46.30 40.67 22.70
CA LEU A 6 -45.99 40.24 21.34
C LEU A 6 -44.64 39.51 21.35
N LEU A 7 -44.68 38.19 21.11
CA LEU A 7 -43.52 37.38 20.76
C LEU A 7 -43.04 37.77 19.36
N LEU A 8 -41.73 37.91 19.19
CA LEU A 8 -41.08 37.64 17.92
C LEU A 8 -39.73 36.97 18.20
N LEU A 9 -39.68 35.66 17.94
CA LEU A 9 -38.45 34.90 17.81
C LEU A 9 -37.68 35.43 16.60
N LEU A 10 -36.44 35.88 16.81
CA LEU A 10 -35.44 35.90 15.75
C LEU A 10 -34.18 35.21 16.28
N THR A 11 -34.04 33.94 15.91
CA THR A 11 -32.84 33.13 16.09
C THR A 11 -31.75 33.69 15.17
N LEU A 12 -30.85 34.50 15.71
CA LEU A 12 -29.65 34.92 15.02
C LEU A 12 -28.65 33.76 15.03
N ILE A 13 -28.56 33.02 13.92
CA ILE A 13 -27.54 31.99 13.70
C ILE A 13 -26.21 32.72 13.52
N LEU A 14 -25.34 32.59 14.52
CA LEU A 14 -23.95 33.01 14.50
C LEU A 14 -23.16 32.02 13.61
N VAL A 15 -23.10 32.27 12.30
CA VAL A 15 -22.15 31.57 11.42
C VAL A 15 -20.78 32.23 11.60
N GLY A 16 -20.02 31.75 12.56
CA GLY A 16 -18.58 32.01 12.63
C GLY A 16 -17.90 31.36 11.43
N LEU A 17 -17.49 32.18 10.47
CA LEU A 17 -16.49 31.83 9.47
C LEU A 17 -15.15 31.61 10.17
N PHE A 18 -14.96 30.42 10.75
CA PHE A 18 -13.64 29.89 10.99
C PHE A 18 -13.18 29.22 9.69
N SER A 19 -12.58 30.03 8.81
CA SER A 19 -11.69 29.52 7.77
C SER A 19 -10.53 28.82 8.47
N LEU A 20 -10.63 27.49 8.58
CA LEU A 20 -9.49 26.66 8.96
C LEU A 20 -8.36 26.94 7.96
N PRO A 21 -7.11 27.10 8.43
CA PRO A 21 -5.99 27.30 7.53
C PRO A 21 -5.86 26.05 6.66
N VAL A 22 -6.04 26.23 5.35
CA VAL A 22 -5.56 25.29 4.33
C VAL A 22 -4.08 25.12 4.62
N SER A 23 -3.67 23.92 5.05
CA SER A 23 -2.25 23.58 5.10
C SER A 23 -1.74 23.73 3.67
N ALA A 24 -0.94 24.77 3.43
CA ALA A 24 -0.21 24.93 2.20
C ALA A 24 0.56 23.64 1.96
N GLN A 25 0.20 22.93 0.90
CA GLN A 25 1.03 21.88 0.33
C GLN A 25 2.40 22.53 0.07
N GLU A 26 3.45 22.02 0.73
CA GLU A 26 4.81 22.52 0.55
C GLU A 26 5.11 22.58 -0.94
N THR A 27 5.27 23.79 -1.46
CA THR A 27 5.70 24.06 -2.83
C THR A 27 7.11 23.48 -3.00
N GLY A 28 7.19 22.24 -3.49
CA GLY A 28 8.42 21.49 -3.67
C GLY A 28 8.30 19.96 -3.49
N SER A 29 7.22 19.45 -2.87
CA SER A 29 7.03 18.00 -2.74
C SER A 29 6.46 17.40 -4.03
N GLU A 30 7.14 16.39 -4.60
CA GLU A 30 6.62 15.59 -5.71
C GLU A 30 5.17 15.14 -5.45
N PRO A 31 4.24 15.31 -6.40
CA PRO A 31 2.86 14.91 -6.20
C PRO A 31 2.77 13.40 -6.01
N PHE A 32 1.86 13.00 -5.11
CA PHE A 32 1.51 11.60 -4.90
C PHE A 32 0.32 11.24 -5.79
N LEU A 33 0.52 10.29 -6.70
CA LEU A 33 -0.41 10.05 -7.80
C LEU A 33 -0.92 8.62 -7.82
N LEU A 34 -2.11 8.45 -8.41
CA LEU A 34 -2.71 7.17 -8.75
C LEU A 34 -2.52 6.91 -10.24
N TRP A 35 -1.88 5.79 -10.57
CA TRP A 35 -1.76 5.25 -11.92
C TRP A 35 -2.66 4.05 -12.08
N VAL A 36 -3.71 4.18 -12.89
CA VAL A 36 -4.56 3.06 -13.28
C VAL A 36 -4.22 2.68 -14.71
N LYS A 37 -3.83 1.43 -14.94
CA LYS A 37 -3.52 0.91 -16.28
C LYS A 37 -4.17 -0.44 -16.50
N ARG A 38 -4.72 -0.65 -17.68
CA ARG A 38 -5.16 -1.95 -18.16
C ARG A 38 -3.98 -2.90 -18.26
N ASN A 39 -4.20 -4.15 -17.91
CA ASN A 39 -3.20 -5.20 -18.07
C ASN A 39 -2.91 -5.46 -19.56
N PHE A 40 -3.93 -5.41 -20.41
CA PHE A 40 -3.81 -5.42 -21.87
C PHE A 40 -4.36 -4.12 -22.44
N SER A 41 -3.48 -3.26 -22.97
CA SER A 41 -3.81 -1.88 -23.39
C SER A 41 -4.78 -1.81 -24.58
N SER A 42 -4.79 -2.82 -25.45
CA SER A 42 -5.65 -2.86 -26.64
C SER A 42 -7.04 -3.44 -26.38
N TRP A 43 -7.34 -3.89 -25.16
CA TRP A 43 -8.61 -4.52 -24.82
C TRP A 43 -9.37 -3.64 -23.83
N ASP A 44 -10.69 -3.59 -23.97
CA ASP A 44 -11.53 -3.01 -22.93
C ASP A 44 -11.43 -3.83 -21.64
N ASN A 45 -11.72 -3.18 -20.52
CA ASN A 45 -11.71 -3.83 -19.23
C ASN A 45 -13.14 -4.02 -18.71
N PRO A 46 -13.63 -5.28 -18.63
CA PRO A 46 -15.00 -5.59 -18.22
C PRO A 46 -15.19 -5.57 -16.69
N LEU A 47 -14.19 -5.12 -15.93
CA LEU A 47 -14.21 -5.03 -14.47
C LEU A 47 -14.22 -3.55 -14.05
N HIS A 48 -15.37 -3.00 -13.70
CA HIS A 48 -15.45 -1.63 -13.22
C HIS A 48 -14.96 -1.54 -11.79
N SER A 49 -14.17 -0.54 -11.46
CA SER A 49 -13.61 -0.41 -10.12
C SER A 49 -13.86 0.97 -9.53
N GLU A 50 -14.60 1.02 -8.43
CA GLU A 50 -14.67 2.21 -7.58
C GLU A 50 -13.54 2.13 -6.55
N LEU A 51 -12.64 3.13 -6.57
CA LEU A 51 -11.60 3.26 -5.55
C LEU A 51 -12.03 4.28 -4.52
N SER A 52 -11.94 3.92 -3.25
CA SER A 52 -12.11 4.85 -2.13
C SER A 52 -10.91 4.81 -1.20
N VAL A 53 -10.61 5.95 -0.60
CA VAL A 53 -9.57 6.08 0.43
C VAL A 53 -10.19 6.73 1.66
N ASN A 54 -10.02 6.09 2.81
CA ASN A 54 -10.58 6.53 4.09
C ASN A 54 -12.10 6.79 4.03
N GLY A 55 -12.82 5.98 3.24
CA GLY A 55 -14.27 6.07 3.05
C GLY A 55 -14.73 7.17 2.08
N LYS A 56 -13.80 7.94 1.47
CA LYS A 56 -14.11 8.90 0.41
C LYS A 56 -13.82 8.28 -0.94
N THR A 57 -14.79 8.28 -1.83
CA THR A 57 -14.61 7.87 -3.23
C THR A 57 -13.62 8.81 -3.92
N VAL A 58 -12.60 8.23 -4.53
CA VAL A 58 -11.64 8.94 -5.37
C VAL A 58 -12.23 9.05 -6.78
N ASN A 59 -12.51 7.89 -7.40
CA ASN A 59 -13.12 7.83 -8.73
C ASN A 59 -13.64 6.42 -9.04
N ILE A 60 -14.30 6.29 -10.19
CA ILE A 60 -14.70 5.02 -10.81
C ILE A 60 -13.87 4.83 -12.08
N PHE A 61 -13.19 3.70 -12.19
CA PHE A 61 -12.24 3.39 -13.25
C PHE A 61 -12.72 2.23 -14.10
N THR A 62 -12.63 2.43 -15.41
CA THR A 62 -12.89 1.41 -16.43
C THR A 62 -11.74 1.28 -17.43
N SER A 63 -10.80 2.23 -17.45
CA SER A 63 -9.70 2.32 -18.40
C SER A 63 -8.43 2.89 -17.76
N ASP A 64 -7.43 3.16 -18.59
CA ASP A 64 -6.22 3.84 -18.16
C ASP A 64 -6.56 5.24 -17.64
N THR A 65 -6.03 5.63 -16.49
CA THR A 65 -6.29 6.93 -15.86
C THR A 65 -5.10 7.32 -15.00
N PHE A 66 -4.93 8.62 -14.86
CA PHE A 66 -3.86 9.20 -14.09
C PHE A 66 -4.37 10.43 -13.36
N GLU A 67 -4.33 10.42 -12.02
CA GLU A 67 -4.88 11.51 -11.23
C GLU A 67 -4.17 11.68 -9.87
N PRO A 68 -4.18 12.90 -9.29
CA PRO A 68 -3.72 13.12 -7.93
C PRO A 68 -4.54 12.35 -6.91
N ILE A 69 -3.86 11.77 -5.91
CA ILE A 69 -4.52 11.05 -4.81
C ILE A 69 -4.04 11.51 -3.43
N GLY A 70 -3.05 12.41 -3.38
CA GLY A 70 -2.44 12.90 -2.14
C GLY A 70 -3.44 13.48 -1.14
N GLU A 71 -4.47 14.20 -1.59
CA GLU A 71 -5.48 14.82 -0.71
C GLU A 71 -6.34 13.80 0.07
N TYR A 72 -6.43 12.56 -0.42
CA TYR A 72 -7.19 11.50 0.23
C TYR A 72 -6.37 10.73 1.28
N LEU A 73 -5.04 10.84 1.21
CA LEU A 73 -4.11 10.13 2.08
C LEU A 73 -3.72 10.97 3.28
N LYS A 74 -3.72 10.36 4.46
CA LYS A 74 -3.15 10.95 5.69
C LYS A 74 -1.86 10.25 6.08
N ALA A 75 -1.03 10.90 6.89
CA ALA A 75 0.06 10.23 7.58
C ALA A 75 -0.49 9.13 8.52
N GLY A 76 0.23 8.02 8.63
CA GLY A 76 -0.19 6.86 9.41
C GLY A 76 -1.17 5.94 8.68
N TRP A 77 -2.12 5.36 9.42
CA TRP A 77 -3.01 4.34 8.90
C TRP A 77 -4.07 4.91 7.94
N ASN A 78 -4.17 4.30 6.76
CA ASN A 78 -5.20 4.55 5.76
C ASN A 78 -5.91 3.24 5.40
N THR A 79 -7.16 3.36 4.98
CA THR A 79 -7.92 2.26 4.37
C THR A 79 -8.14 2.58 2.91
N ILE A 80 -7.63 1.74 2.01
CA ILE A 80 -7.94 1.80 0.58
C ILE A 80 -8.92 0.67 0.28
N THR A 81 -10.02 0.96 -0.40
CA THR A 81 -10.95 -0.06 -0.88
C THR A 81 -11.07 0.00 -2.39
N ILE A 82 -11.09 -1.17 -3.03
CA ILE A 82 -11.48 -1.31 -4.43
C ILE A 82 -12.73 -2.16 -4.46
N LYS A 83 -13.82 -1.56 -4.91
CA LYS A 83 -15.05 -2.26 -5.21
C LYS A 83 -15.08 -2.57 -6.69
N THR A 84 -15.01 -3.84 -7.04
CA THR A 84 -14.99 -4.33 -8.43
C THR A 84 -16.34 -4.92 -8.79
N THR A 85 -16.96 -4.43 -9.86
CA THR A 85 -18.25 -4.91 -10.39
C THR A 85 -18.06 -5.44 -11.81
N LEU A 86 -18.70 -6.57 -12.11
CA LEU A 86 -18.68 -7.16 -13.45
C LEU A 86 -19.54 -6.37 -14.44
N GLN A 87 -19.01 -6.11 -15.63
CA GLN A 87 -19.80 -5.72 -16.78
C GLN A 87 -20.08 -6.96 -17.64
N GLN A 88 -21.36 -7.28 -17.87
CA GLN A 88 -21.77 -8.34 -18.78
C GLN A 88 -22.47 -7.76 -20.02
N ALA A 89 -22.24 -8.29 -21.22
CA ALA A 89 -21.32 -9.38 -21.58
C ALA A 89 -19.87 -8.90 -21.77
N ALA A 90 -18.90 -9.76 -21.45
CA ALA A 90 -17.47 -9.48 -21.67
C ALA A 90 -16.91 -10.41 -22.75
N ASN A 91 -16.22 -9.85 -23.74
CA ASN A 91 -15.67 -10.62 -24.86
C ASN A 91 -14.24 -11.12 -24.61
N LYS A 92 -13.53 -10.49 -23.68
CA LYS A 92 -12.13 -10.81 -23.33
C LYS A 92 -11.89 -10.59 -21.84
N ASN A 93 -10.90 -11.28 -21.30
CA ASN A 93 -10.43 -11.03 -19.94
C ASN A 93 -9.46 -9.85 -19.93
N ASN A 94 -9.68 -8.89 -19.04
CA ASN A 94 -8.71 -7.84 -18.72
C ASN A 94 -8.91 -7.38 -17.28
N GLY A 95 -7.99 -6.56 -16.81
CA GLY A 95 -8.02 -5.99 -15.46
C GLY A 95 -7.32 -4.65 -15.44
N LEU A 96 -7.53 -3.91 -14.35
CA LEU A 96 -6.83 -2.68 -14.02
C LEU A 96 -5.80 -2.96 -12.92
N ILE A 97 -4.60 -2.45 -13.16
CA ILE A 97 -3.49 -2.38 -12.21
C ILE A 97 -3.46 -0.95 -11.68
N PHE A 98 -3.62 -0.81 -10.38
CA PHE A 98 -3.56 0.46 -9.67
C PHE A 98 -2.21 0.54 -8.97
N ARG A 99 -1.50 1.64 -9.19
CA ARG A 99 -0.20 1.94 -8.59
C ARG A 99 -0.24 3.29 -7.93
N LEU A 100 0.32 3.38 -6.73
CA LEU A 100 0.41 4.59 -5.95
C LEU A 100 1.86 4.86 -5.57
N GLY A 101 2.30 6.10 -5.71
CA GLY A 101 3.65 6.52 -5.38
C GLY A 101 3.89 8.00 -5.69
N PRO A 102 5.05 8.54 -5.28
CA PRO A 102 5.52 9.82 -5.78
C PRO A 102 5.76 9.75 -7.28
N ALA A 103 5.49 10.86 -7.95
CA ALA A 103 5.73 10.97 -9.37
C ALA A 103 6.35 12.31 -9.75
N HIS A 104 7.19 12.29 -10.77
CA HIS A 104 7.84 13.46 -11.33
C HIS A 104 7.76 13.43 -12.86
N LYS A 105 7.93 14.59 -13.49
CA LYS A 105 8.05 14.67 -14.95
C LYS A 105 9.51 14.54 -15.35
N THR A 106 9.79 13.80 -16.42
CA THR A 106 11.13 13.83 -17.03
C THR A 106 11.39 15.19 -17.69
N PRO A 107 12.57 15.79 -17.48
CA PRO A 107 12.94 17.02 -18.17
C PRO A 107 12.90 16.83 -19.69
N GLY A 108 12.22 17.73 -20.40
CA GLY A 108 12.24 17.81 -21.87
C GLY A 108 11.22 16.95 -22.63
N ASN A 109 10.45 16.08 -21.98
CA ASN A 109 9.41 15.27 -22.65
C ASN A 109 8.03 15.27 -21.95
N ASP A 110 7.90 15.96 -20.81
CA ASP A 110 6.67 16.04 -20.00
C ASP A 110 6.05 14.70 -19.58
N GLN A 111 6.78 13.59 -19.74
CA GLN A 111 6.33 12.26 -19.36
C GLN A 111 6.38 12.09 -17.85
N TRP A 112 5.30 11.60 -17.26
CA TRP A 112 5.25 11.25 -15.84
C TRP A 112 5.93 9.91 -15.56
N ILE A 113 6.77 9.88 -14.53
CA ILE A 113 7.43 8.70 -13.98
C ILE A 113 7.03 8.57 -12.52
N MET A 114 6.57 7.37 -12.12
CA MET A 114 6.30 7.02 -10.73
C MET A 114 7.44 6.16 -10.20
N GLU A 115 8.24 6.70 -9.28
CA GLU A 115 9.38 6.00 -8.71
C GLU A 115 9.64 6.47 -7.26
N PRO A 116 9.57 5.58 -6.26
CA PRO A 116 9.15 4.17 -6.35
C PRO A 116 7.62 4.02 -6.44
N ILE A 117 7.14 2.88 -6.96
CA ILE A 117 5.78 2.41 -6.71
C ILE A 117 5.74 1.91 -5.26
N LEU A 118 4.95 2.56 -4.39
CA LEU A 118 4.83 2.16 -2.99
C LEU A 118 3.82 1.04 -2.79
N TRP A 119 2.66 1.17 -3.44
CA TRP A 119 1.56 0.23 -3.35
C TRP A 119 1.06 -0.10 -4.74
N GLU A 120 0.92 -1.39 -5.02
CA GLU A 120 0.27 -1.90 -6.22
C GLU A 120 -0.84 -2.86 -5.82
N PHE A 121 -1.97 -2.80 -6.52
CA PHE A 121 -3.06 -3.76 -6.38
C PHE A 121 -3.86 -3.84 -7.68
N ARG A 122 -4.56 -4.94 -7.88
CA ARG A 122 -5.27 -5.25 -9.14
C ARG A 122 -6.73 -5.61 -8.87
N ASN A 123 -7.62 -5.16 -9.74
CA ASN A 123 -9.05 -5.48 -9.62
C ASN A 123 -9.44 -6.87 -10.17
N ASP A 124 -8.59 -7.46 -11.00
CA ASP A 124 -8.75 -8.79 -11.61
C ASP A 124 -8.30 -9.93 -10.69
N THR A 125 -7.88 -9.60 -9.47
CA THR A 125 -7.54 -10.59 -8.46
C THR A 125 -8.72 -11.52 -8.21
N ASP A 126 -8.42 -12.81 -8.12
CA ASP A 126 -9.36 -13.91 -7.87
C ASP A 126 -10.47 -14.15 -8.92
N TRP A 127 -10.73 -13.19 -9.80
CA TRP A 127 -11.61 -13.38 -10.96
C TRP A 127 -11.05 -14.37 -11.98
N THR A 128 -11.92 -15.23 -12.50
CA THR A 128 -11.63 -16.16 -13.60
C THR A 128 -12.60 -15.90 -14.74
N PHE A 129 -12.11 -15.81 -15.97
CA PHE A 129 -12.93 -15.60 -17.16
C PHE A 129 -12.90 -16.84 -18.06
N ALA A 130 -14.07 -17.40 -18.37
CA ALA A 130 -14.23 -18.51 -19.29
C ALA A 130 -15.59 -18.42 -20.01
N ASN A 131 -15.64 -18.78 -21.30
CA ASN A 131 -16.87 -18.83 -22.09
C ASN A 131 -17.71 -17.53 -22.02
N GLY A 132 -17.05 -16.36 -22.06
CA GLY A 132 -17.73 -15.06 -22.01
C GLY A 132 -18.25 -14.65 -20.62
N ARG A 133 -17.92 -15.42 -19.56
CA ARG A 133 -18.43 -15.19 -18.21
C ARG A 133 -17.29 -15.15 -17.20
N TYR A 134 -17.47 -14.28 -16.21
CA TYR A 134 -16.63 -14.23 -15.03
C TYR A 134 -17.21 -15.10 -13.91
N SER A 135 -16.31 -15.74 -13.16
CA SER A 135 -16.59 -16.42 -11.90
C SER A 135 -15.61 -15.96 -10.82
N HIS A 136 -16.01 -16.13 -9.56
CA HIS A 136 -15.19 -15.78 -8.40
C HIS A 136 -15.22 -16.93 -7.37
N PRO A 137 -14.12 -17.21 -6.66
CA PRO A 137 -14.07 -18.25 -5.63
C PRO A 137 -15.03 -18.04 -4.45
N LEU A 138 -15.53 -16.82 -4.26
CA LEU A 138 -16.51 -16.50 -3.20
C LEU A 138 -17.93 -17.00 -3.52
N GLY A 139 -18.18 -17.47 -4.75
CA GLY A 139 -19.45 -18.07 -5.14
C GLY A 139 -19.78 -17.90 -6.62
N PRO A 140 -20.69 -18.75 -7.16
CA PRO A 140 -21.05 -18.74 -8.58
C PRO A 140 -21.78 -17.47 -9.03
N ASP A 141 -22.51 -16.80 -8.12
CA ASP A 141 -23.35 -15.65 -8.43
C ASP A 141 -22.72 -14.30 -8.06
N VAL A 142 -21.45 -14.29 -7.67
CA VAL A 142 -20.73 -13.08 -7.30
C VAL A 142 -20.63 -12.14 -8.50
N LYS A 143 -21.24 -10.96 -8.40
CA LYS A 143 -21.17 -9.88 -9.40
C LYS A 143 -20.31 -8.71 -8.96
N GLU A 144 -19.95 -8.69 -7.68
CA GLU A 144 -19.26 -7.59 -7.05
C GLU A 144 -18.36 -8.12 -5.92
N VAL A 145 -17.14 -7.60 -5.84
CA VAL A 145 -16.19 -7.91 -4.77
C VAL A 145 -15.53 -6.62 -4.32
N THR A 146 -15.52 -6.38 -3.00
CA THR A 146 -14.74 -5.28 -2.41
C THR A 146 -13.52 -5.84 -1.70
N LEU A 147 -12.34 -5.42 -2.15
CA LEU A 147 -11.06 -5.64 -1.47
C LEU A 147 -10.74 -4.43 -0.60
N SER A 148 -10.30 -4.66 0.64
CA SER A 148 -9.98 -3.61 1.61
C SER A 148 -8.56 -3.77 2.13
N TYR A 149 -7.71 -2.78 1.88
CA TYR A 149 -6.30 -2.76 2.22
C TYR A 149 -6.07 -1.76 3.35
N ARG A 150 -5.56 -2.25 4.47
CA ARG A 150 -5.08 -1.40 5.56
C ARG A 150 -3.59 -1.12 5.36
N ILE A 151 -3.24 0.11 5.06
CA ILE A 151 -1.87 0.52 4.76
C ILE A 151 -1.41 1.66 5.68
N TYR A 152 -0.11 1.81 5.86
CA TYR A 152 0.53 2.84 6.64
C TYR A 152 1.35 3.72 5.71
N ASN A 153 1.11 5.03 5.77
CA ASN A 153 1.86 6.07 5.08
C ASN A 153 2.84 6.72 6.06
N ALA A 154 4.11 6.37 5.95
CA ALA A 154 5.21 6.94 6.74
C ALA A 154 5.86 8.17 6.08
N GLY A 155 5.32 8.63 4.95
CA GLY A 155 5.94 9.66 4.11
C GLY A 155 7.07 9.10 3.24
N LEU A 156 7.73 9.99 2.49
CA LEU A 156 8.70 9.61 1.45
C LEU A 156 10.17 9.72 1.87
N GLN A 157 10.45 10.26 3.06
CA GLN A 157 11.82 10.57 3.47
C GLN A 157 12.72 9.33 3.47
N ASN A 158 12.20 8.21 3.95
CA ASN A 158 12.94 6.94 4.01
C ASN A 158 13.00 6.20 2.66
N GLU A 159 12.06 6.48 1.75
CA GLU A 159 11.98 5.84 0.42
C GLU A 159 13.01 6.42 -0.56
N LYS A 160 13.52 7.64 -0.29
CA LYS A 160 14.44 8.37 -1.17
C LYS A 160 15.92 8.14 -0.85
N ILE A 161 16.22 7.36 0.20
CA ILE A 161 17.61 7.11 0.61
C ILE A 161 18.27 6.19 -0.41
N LYS A 162 19.28 6.71 -1.11
CA LYS A 162 20.10 5.92 -2.03
C LYS A 162 21.01 4.99 -1.24
N LEU A 163 21.08 3.74 -1.70
CA LEU A 163 21.98 2.74 -1.14
C LEU A 163 23.44 3.14 -1.35
N LYS A 164 24.25 3.09 -0.29
CA LYS A 164 25.71 3.25 -0.33
C LYS A 164 26.44 2.13 0.40
N ALA A 165 27.77 2.09 0.29
CA ALA A 165 28.60 1.13 1.01
C ALA A 165 28.38 1.26 2.53
N GLY A 166 28.32 0.11 3.22
CA GLY A 166 28.08 0.05 4.66
C GLY A 166 26.61 0.05 5.07
N ASP A 167 25.68 0.28 4.15
CA ASP A 167 24.27 0.35 4.48
C ASP A 167 23.63 -1.02 4.72
N PHE A 168 22.55 -1.02 5.50
CA PHE A 168 21.67 -2.14 5.69
C PHE A 168 20.32 -1.83 5.04
N VAL A 169 19.73 -2.85 4.44
CA VAL A 169 18.46 -2.75 3.70
C VAL A 169 17.46 -3.75 4.26
N ILE A 170 16.20 -3.34 4.35
CA ILE A 170 15.09 -4.29 4.36
C ILE A 170 14.43 -4.30 2.99
N SER A 171 14.26 -5.48 2.42
CA SER A 171 13.53 -5.66 1.18
C SER A 171 12.28 -6.49 1.39
N GLY A 172 11.22 -6.16 0.65
CA GLY A 172 9.99 -6.93 0.58
C GLY A 172 9.71 -7.30 -0.87
N LYS A 173 9.39 -8.56 -1.13
CA LYS A 173 9.13 -9.10 -2.46
C LYS A 173 7.91 -10.03 -2.40
N PRO A 174 6.88 -9.82 -3.25
CA PRO A 174 5.80 -10.80 -3.35
C PRO A 174 6.30 -12.11 -3.98
N THR A 175 5.69 -13.24 -3.61
CA THR A 175 5.98 -14.54 -4.26
C THR A 175 5.62 -14.50 -5.75
N PHE A 176 4.50 -13.87 -6.10
CA PHE A 176 4.00 -13.69 -7.46
C PHE A 176 3.80 -12.20 -7.76
N ALA A 177 4.39 -11.70 -8.85
CA ALA A 177 4.35 -10.28 -9.20
C ALA A 177 2.97 -9.81 -9.69
N SER A 178 2.08 -10.72 -10.08
CA SER A 178 0.82 -10.39 -10.76
C SER A 178 -0.44 -10.71 -9.95
N TRP A 179 -0.32 -11.23 -8.73
CA TRP A 179 -1.46 -11.58 -7.87
C TRP A 179 -1.49 -10.67 -6.67
N ASN A 180 -2.63 -10.14 -6.25
CA ASN A 180 -2.64 -9.38 -4.99
C ASN A 180 -2.16 -10.26 -3.83
N SER A 181 -1.52 -9.64 -2.84
CA SER A 181 -1.27 -10.29 -1.56
C SER A 181 -2.56 -10.29 -0.73
N PRO A 182 -2.95 -11.42 -0.12
CA PRO A 182 -4.13 -11.50 0.75
C PRO A 182 -3.87 -10.85 2.13
N VAL A 183 -2.68 -10.29 2.35
CA VAL A 183 -2.35 -9.45 3.49
C VAL A 183 -1.61 -8.19 3.04
N THR A 184 -1.77 -7.09 3.76
CA THR A 184 -0.82 -5.98 3.72
C THR A 184 0.25 -6.22 4.78
N ALA A 185 1.47 -5.67 4.60
CA ALA A 185 2.56 -5.83 5.57
C ALA A 185 3.19 -4.49 5.93
N THR A 186 3.12 -4.08 7.19
CA THR A 186 3.75 -2.85 7.70
C THR A 186 4.90 -3.17 8.61
N VAL A 187 6.07 -2.59 8.33
CA VAL A 187 7.32 -2.87 9.04
C VAL A 187 7.70 -1.65 9.87
N PHE A 188 8.14 -1.88 11.10
CA PHE A 188 8.84 -0.91 11.92
C PHE A 188 10.22 -1.46 12.25
N VAL A 189 11.25 -0.62 12.14
CA VAL A 189 12.63 -0.96 12.52
C VAL A 189 12.97 -0.17 13.78
N ASN A 190 13.19 -0.87 14.90
CA ASN A 190 13.40 -0.25 16.21
C ASN A 190 12.40 0.88 16.51
N GLY A 191 11.10 0.63 16.27
CA GLY A 191 10.01 1.58 16.48
C GLY A 191 9.78 2.60 15.35
N THR A 192 10.67 2.72 14.36
CA THR A 192 10.48 3.64 13.23
C THR A 192 9.62 3.00 12.13
N PRO A 193 8.44 3.56 11.78
CA PRO A 193 7.60 3.00 10.74
C PRO A 193 8.19 3.20 9.34
N LEU A 194 7.97 2.21 8.49
CA LEU A 194 8.12 2.30 7.03
C LEU A 194 6.73 2.29 6.38
N ASN A 195 6.63 2.65 5.09
CA ASN A 195 5.39 2.46 4.35
C ASN A 195 5.01 0.97 4.30
N SER A 196 3.72 0.65 4.18
CA SER A 196 3.27 -0.74 4.01
C SER A 196 3.72 -1.34 2.70
N PHE A 197 4.19 -2.58 2.71
CA PHE A 197 4.57 -3.35 1.53
C PHE A 197 3.31 -4.01 0.99
N LEU A 198 3.05 -3.76 -0.30
CA LEU A 198 1.88 -4.30 -0.99
C LEU A 198 2.21 -4.44 -2.48
N LEU A 199 2.40 -5.69 -2.92
CA LEU A 199 2.66 -6.17 -4.29
C LEU A 199 3.89 -5.59 -5.03
N ALA A 200 4.30 -4.36 -4.79
CA ALA A 200 5.52 -3.79 -5.35
C ALA A 200 6.77 -4.34 -4.64
N LYS A 201 7.72 -4.89 -5.39
CA LYS A 201 9.05 -5.22 -4.87
C LYS A 201 9.78 -3.92 -4.54
N ARG A 202 10.28 -3.80 -3.31
CA ARG A 202 11.06 -2.63 -2.90
C ARG A 202 12.05 -2.93 -1.79
N GLY A 203 13.12 -2.15 -1.75
CA GLY A 203 14.12 -2.16 -0.69
C GLY A 203 14.24 -0.77 -0.07
N ILE A 204 14.35 -0.71 1.25
CA ILE A 204 14.51 0.53 2.01
C ILE A 204 15.81 0.43 2.80
N VAL A 205 16.64 1.48 2.72
CA VAL A 205 17.80 1.62 3.58
C VAL A 205 17.34 1.87 5.02
N ILE A 206 17.73 0.97 5.92
CA ILE A 206 17.34 0.99 7.34
C ILE A 206 18.52 1.32 8.26
N THR A 207 19.71 1.53 7.71
CA THR A 207 20.92 1.94 8.44
C THR A 207 20.67 2.99 9.53
N PRO A 208 19.91 4.09 9.28
CA PRO A 208 19.68 5.12 10.29
C PRO A 208 18.92 4.64 11.53
N PHE A 209 18.19 3.53 11.43
CA PHE A 209 17.35 3.00 12.50
C PHE A 209 18.04 1.91 13.30
N LEU A 210 19.23 1.47 12.90
CA LEU A 210 19.94 0.35 13.50
C LEU A 210 20.98 0.80 14.53
N LYS A 211 21.27 -0.09 15.47
CA LYS A 211 22.33 0.07 16.48
C LYS A 211 23.16 -1.19 16.58
N GLN A 212 24.37 -1.07 17.13
CA GLN A 212 25.14 -2.24 17.54
C GLN A 212 24.36 -3.02 18.61
N GLY A 213 24.44 -4.35 18.57
CA GLY A 213 23.75 -5.23 19.50
C GLY A 213 22.32 -5.54 19.06
N LYS A 214 21.38 -5.53 20.01
CA LYS A 214 20.00 -5.98 19.80
C LYS A 214 19.20 -4.95 19.01
N ASN A 215 18.56 -5.42 17.94
CA ASN A 215 17.61 -4.69 17.11
C ASN A 215 16.32 -5.52 16.97
N GLU A 216 15.26 -4.88 16.52
CA GLU A 216 13.99 -5.53 16.27
C GLU A 216 13.32 -5.04 14.99
N ILE A 217 12.60 -5.98 14.37
CA ILE A 217 11.59 -5.68 13.37
C ILE A 217 10.22 -5.95 14.00
N LYS A 218 9.36 -4.93 14.06
CA LYS A 218 7.93 -5.15 14.29
C LYS A 218 7.24 -5.25 12.93
N LEU A 219 6.55 -6.36 12.69
CA LEU A 219 5.73 -6.59 11.51
C LEU A 219 4.26 -6.62 11.92
N ILE A 220 3.46 -5.78 11.30
CA ILE A 220 2.00 -5.81 11.37
C ILE A 220 1.49 -6.26 10.02
N SER A 221 0.98 -7.49 9.92
CA SER A 221 0.25 -7.94 8.73
C SER A 221 -1.25 -7.85 8.95
N SER A 222 -2.00 -7.31 7.99
CA SER A 222 -3.46 -7.18 8.06
C SER A 222 -4.09 -7.91 6.88
N ARG A 223 -5.13 -8.72 7.12
CA ARG A 223 -5.82 -9.44 6.05
C ARG A 223 -6.50 -8.47 5.09
N VAL A 224 -6.51 -8.81 3.81
CA VAL A 224 -7.33 -8.16 2.79
C VAL A 224 -8.62 -8.96 2.68
N LYS A 225 -9.72 -8.39 3.18
CA LYS A 225 -11.03 -9.05 3.10
C LYS A 225 -11.35 -9.42 1.65
N ASN A 226 -11.96 -10.59 1.44
CA ASN A 226 -12.36 -11.12 0.14
C ASN A 226 -11.22 -11.48 -0.83
N SER A 227 -9.96 -11.42 -0.40
CA SER A 227 -8.83 -11.97 -1.15
C SER A 227 -8.59 -13.43 -0.77
N VAL A 228 -8.48 -14.30 -1.77
CA VAL A 228 -8.32 -15.77 -1.57
C VAL A 228 -7.08 -16.36 -2.22
N LYS A 229 -6.50 -15.75 -3.27
CA LYS A 229 -5.22 -16.21 -3.83
C LYS A 229 -4.11 -16.05 -2.80
N ASN A 230 -3.33 -17.11 -2.63
CA ASN A 230 -2.15 -17.10 -1.78
C ASN A 230 -1.00 -16.38 -2.50
N ASN A 231 -0.57 -15.23 -1.98
CA ASN A 231 0.62 -14.54 -2.45
C ASN A 231 1.30 -13.81 -1.29
N ASP A 232 2.29 -14.46 -0.68
CA ASP A 232 3.01 -13.92 0.47
C ASP A 232 3.95 -12.78 0.06
N ILE A 233 4.33 -11.95 1.01
CA ILE A 233 5.41 -10.99 0.91
C ILE A 233 6.57 -11.51 1.75
N GLU A 234 7.65 -11.86 1.06
CA GLU A 234 8.90 -12.33 1.66
C GLU A 234 9.79 -11.13 1.96
N PHE A 235 10.29 -11.09 3.18
CA PHE A 235 11.15 -10.03 3.68
C PHE A 235 12.55 -10.54 3.94
N GLU A 236 13.51 -9.68 3.67
CA GLU A 236 14.91 -9.90 3.99
C GLU A 236 15.54 -8.62 4.52
N VAL A 237 16.17 -8.72 5.70
CA VAL A 237 17.13 -7.75 6.20
C VAL A 237 18.51 -8.22 5.80
N ALA A 238 19.26 -7.37 5.11
CA ALA A 238 20.60 -7.68 4.62
C ALA A 238 21.55 -6.49 4.71
N GLY A 239 22.84 -6.78 4.85
CA GLY A 239 23.91 -5.79 4.94
C GLY A 239 25.13 -6.32 5.71
N PRO A 240 26.18 -5.48 5.90
CA PRO A 240 26.35 -4.18 5.25
C PRO A 240 26.51 -4.34 3.72
N ALA A 241 26.17 -3.29 2.97
CA ALA A 241 26.33 -3.25 1.53
C ALA A 241 27.81 -3.14 1.15
N GLU A 242 28.30 -4.03 0.30
CA GLU A 242 29.67 -4.05 -0.19
C GLU A 242 29.67 -3.86 -1.70
N TRP A 243 30.42 -2.88 -2.21
CA TRP A 243 30.47 -2.63 -3.66
C TRP A 243 31.23 -3.75 -4.36
N ASN A 244 30.57 -4.46 -5.28
CA ASN A 244 31.23 -5.45 -6.12
C ASN A 244 31.57 -4.84 -7.48
N VAL A 245 32.85 -4.51 -7.68
CA VAL A 245 33.36 -3.90 -8.92
C VAL A 245 33.03 -4.76 -10.15
N GLY A 246 33.21 -6.08 -10.06
CA GLY A 246 32.98 -6.99 -11.18
C GLY A 246 31.51 -7.11 -11.61
N LYS A 247 30.56 -6.79 -10.74
CA LYS A 247 29.11 -6.81 -11.04
C LYS A 247 28.49 -5.43 -11.16
N GLY A 248 29.24 -4.36 -10.91
CA GLY A 248 28.73 -2.97 -10.93
C GLY A 248 27.54 -2.74 -10.00
N GLN A 249 27.46 -3.46 -8.88
CA GLN A 249 26.34 -3.37 -7.92
C GLN A 249 26.78 -3.68 -6.49
N TYR A 250 26.00 -3.22 -5.52
CA TYR A 250 26.17 -3.59 -4.12
C TYR A 250 25.76 -5.04 -3.88
N GLN A 251 26.59 -5.77 -3.14
CA GLN A 251 26.26 -7.08 -2.57
C GLN A 251 25.84 -6.90 -1.11
N LEU A 252 24.79 -7.62 -0.74
CA LEU A 252 24.21 -7.60 0.60
C LEU A 252 24.22 -9.03 1.14
N LYS A 253 24.70 -9.20 2.37
CA LYS A 253 24.63 -10.50 3.06
C LYS A 253 23.34 -10.60 3.86
N SER A 254 22.59 -11.68 3.68
CA SER A 254 21.38 -11.95 4.44
C SER A 254 21.66 -12.03 5.95
N ILE A 255 20.81 -11.38 6.75
CA ILE A 255 20.87 -11.37 8.21
C ILE A 255 19.64 -12.07 8.80
N LEU A 256 18.47 -11.74 8.27
CA LEU A 256 17.19 -12.20 8.75
C LEU A 256 16.20 -12.28 7.58
N GLN A 257 15.45 -13.37 7.52
CA GLN A 257 14.34 -13.54 6.58
C GLN A 257 13.05 -13.88 7.34
N PHE A 258 11.93 -13.33 6.88
CA PHE A 258 10.61 -13.59 7.45
C PHE A 258 9.53 -13.33 6.41
N LYS A 259 8.31 -13.78 6.67
CA LYS A 259 7.21 -13.69 5.70
C LYS A 259 5.98 -13.01 6.29
N SER A 260 5.21 -12.28 5.50
CA SER A 260 4.02 -11.56 5.98
C SER A 260 2.90 -12.47 6.47
N MET A 261 2.72 -13.63 5.82
CA MET A 261 1.63 -14.56 6.10
C MET A 261 1.93 -15.56 7.23
N GLN A 262 3.11 -15.52 7.84
CA GLN A 262 3.39 -16.35 9.01
C GLN A 262 2.47 -15.97 10.19
N GLY A 263 1.74 -16.96 10.70
CA GLY A 263 0.70 -16.81 11.72
C GLY A 263 -0.73 -16.85 11.16
N TRP A 264 -0.89 -16.75 9.84
CA TRP A 264 -2.17 -16.93 9.17
C TRP A 264 -2.41 -18.40 8.80
N THR A 265 -3.68 -18.78 8.64
CA THR A 265 -4.10 -20.04 8.03
C THR A 265 -5.27 -19.79 7.10
N LEU A 266 -5.41 -20.60 6.05
CA LEU A 266 -6.59 -20.55 5.21
C LEU A 266 -7.76 -21.20 5.95
N ASP A 267 -8.89 -20.51 5.97
CA ASP A 267 -10.17 -21.09 6.38
C ASP A 267 -10.69 -21.97 5.24
N SER A 268 -10.96 -23.25 5.53
CA SER A 268 -11.32 -24.23 4.51
C SER A 268 -12.72 -24.01 3.90
N LYS A 269 -13.59 -23.27 4.59
CA LYS A 269 -14.96 -22.99 4.12
C LYS A 269 -14.99 -21.80 3.17
N THR A 270 -14.21 -20.77 3.47
CA THR A 270 -14.24 -19.48 2.78
C THR A 270 -13.05 -19.24 1.87
N GLY A 271 -11.95 -19.99 2.05
CA GLY A 271 -10.68 -19.77 1.37
C GLY A 271 -9.93 -18.52 1.82
N MET A 272 -10.46 -17.76 2.79
CA MET A 272 -9.85 -16.54 3.30
C MET A 272 -8.82 -16.83 4.39
N LEU A 273 -7.87 -15.91 4.59
CA LEU A 273 -6.94 -16.00 5.72
C LEU A 273 -7.61 -15.63 7.04
N VAL A 274 -7.39 -16.47 8.05
CA VAL A 274 -7.75 -16.24 9.44
C VAL A 274 -6.50 -16.28 10.31
N ASN A 275 -6.47 -15.45 11.34
CA ASN A 275 -5.35 -15.40 12.28
C ASN A 275 -5.41 -16.65 13.17
N ARG A 276 -4.34 -17.45 13.16
CA ARG A 276 -4.26 -18.73 13.89
C ARG A 276 -4.41 -18.57 15.41
N ALA A 277 -3.90 -17.48 15.97
CA ALA A 277 -3.92 -17.24 17.42
C ALA A 277 -5.20 -16.54 17.88
N LYS A 278 -5.81 -15.70 17.02
CA LYS A 278 -7.04 -14.97 17.31
C LYS A 278 -7.89 -14.86 16.03
N PRO A 279 -8.78 -15.83 15.74
CA PRO A 279 -9.51 -15.91 14.47
C PRO A 279 -10.28 -14.66 14.07
N ASP A 280 -10.82 -13.93 15.05
CA ASP A 280 -11.58 -12.68 14.81
C ASP A 280 -10.69 -11.45 14.56
N SER A 281 -9.36 -11.58 14.70
CA SER A 281 -8.43 -10.48 14.48
C SER A 281 -8.14 -10.29 13.00
N GLU A 282 -8.30 -9.06 12.52
CA GLU A 282 -7.97 -8.69 11.14
C GLU A 282 -6.48 -8.44 10.93
N SER A 283 -5.68 -8.45 11.99
CA SER A 283 -4.24 -8.28 11.93
C SER A 283 -3.47 -9.22 12.86
N ILE A 284 -2.20 -9.44 12.54
CA ILE A 284 -1.19 -10.10 13.36
C ILE A 284 -0.05 -9.11 13.57
N GLU A 285 0.38 -8.96 14.81
CA GLU A 285 1.61 -8.24 15.16
C GLU A 285 2.68 -9.24 15.60
N ARG A 286 3.90 -9.08 15.09
CA ARG A 286 5.06 -9.89 15.49
C ARG A 286 6.27 -9.00 15.70
N VAL A 287 7.06 -9.32 16.72
CA VAL A 287 8.37 -8.72 16.97
C VAL A 287 9.42 -9.78 16.66
N ILE A 288 10.38 -9.43 15.80
CA ILE A 288 11.39 -10.33 15.28
C ILE A 288 12.75 -9.73 15.68
N PRO A 289 13.39 -10.26 16.74
CA PRO A 289 14.67 -9.75 17.20
C PRO A 289 15.81 -10.23 16.31
N PHE A 290 16.84 -9.39 16.16
CA PHE A 290 18.11 -9.77 15.54
C PHE A 290 19.26 -9.00 16.17
N VAL A 291 20.50 -9.49 15.97
CA VAL A 291 21.70 -8.91 16.58
C VAL A 291 22.70 -8.54 15.50
N LEU A 292 23.23 -7.31 15.59
CA LEU A 292 24.36 -6.86 14.79
C LEU A 292 25.62 -6.87 15.66
N LYS A 293 26.61 -7.68 15.28
CA LYS A 293 27.91 -7.76 15.99
C LYS A 293 28.63 -6.42 15.97
N GLU A 294 28.65 -5.80 14.79
CA GLU A 294 29.17 -4.46 14.55
C GLU A 294 27.99 -3.57 14.17
N GLY A 295 27.92 -2.37 14.77
CA GLY A 295 26.87 -1.41 14.44
C GLY A 295 27.10 -0.78 13.05
N PRO A 296 26.10 -0.06 12.52
CA PRO A 296 26.31 0.76 11.34
C PRO A 296 27.47 1.73 11.57
N LYS A 297 28.44 1.73 10.65
CA LYS A 297 29.49 2.75 10.66
C LYS A 297 28.81 4.09 10.40
N ARG A 298 28.69 4.94 11.43
CA ARG A 298 28.29 6.33 11.25
C ARG A 298 29.37 6.95 10.37
N GLY A 299 29.03 7.31 9.14
CA GLY A 299 29.97 7.99 8.26
C GLY A 299 30.51 9.21 9.00
N GLY A 300 31.82 9.26 9.23
CA GLY A 300 32.47 10.54 9.52
C GLY A 300 32.15 11.47 8.36
N GLY A 301 31.69 12.68 8.67
CA GLY A 301 31.60 13.72 7.67
C GLY A 301 32.98 13.86 7.02
N GLU A 302 33.01 13.75 5.70
CA GLU A 302 33.97 14.53 4.92
C GLU A 302 33.51 15.99 4.94
#